data_AF-A0A955QUA3-F1
#
_entry.id   AF-A0A955QUA3-F1
#
_cell.length_a   1.000
_cell.length_b   1.000
_cell.length_c   1.000
_cell.angle_alpha   90.00
_cell.angle_beta   90.00
_cell.angle_gamma   90.00
#
_symmetry.space_group_name_H-M   'P 1'
#
loop_
_entity.id
_entity.type
_entity.pdbx_description
1 polymer ?
#
loop_
_entity_poly.entity_id
_entity_poly.type
_entity_poly.pdbx_seq_one_letter_code
_entity_poly.pdbx_strand_id
1 'polypeptide(L)'
;MLEKPTASLLNKRRLRPILTYVLVLGLLPSHLIAGSSLGVNILLDRTSGNGEKLIYGSARPLFSQNDQEAFMTELEQTPPDWDMLHDHPGEEQGHRLFQFNRNRDKKRAGHPLLQQRVAFYWSGILRQYVDELKGFRVAIGPIHTQTSWGIVRFKPVNIPSEMVAIPTHKEMSDDLQERLTKGSEIDVVILLTGRLVPDESLMYAFSHENSHQGMVLPFVRIDNIQYILQ
;
A
#
# COMPACT_ATOMS: atom_id res chain seq x y z
N MET A 1 58.93 70.72 4.59
CA MET A 1 59.80 69.68 4.00
C MET A 1 59.24 68.31 4.41
N LEU A 2 59.39 67.31 3.55
CA LEU A 2 58.86 65.94 3.56
C LEU A 2 58.22 65.30 4.83
N GLU A 3 57.07 64.64 4.57
CA GLU A 3 56.71 63.25 4.93
C GLU A 3 56.19 62.80 6.32
N LYS A 4 55.13 61.96 6.21
CA LYS A 4 54.67 60.86 7.10
C LYS A 4 55.26 59.54 6.51
N PRO A 5 55.24 58.33 7.13
CA PRO A 5 54.34 57.80 8.17
C PRO A 5 55.14 57.22 9.38
N THR A 6 54.83 56.18 10.18
CA THR A 6 53.86 55.05 10.07
C THR A 6 53.39 54.55 11.45
N ALA A 7 52.39 53.66 11.42
CA ALA A 7 51.63 53.11 12.52
C ALA A 7 52.25 51.90 13.27
N SER A 8 51.67 51.59 14.43
CA SER A 8 51.52 50.22 14.96
C SER A 8 50.08 50.00 15.44
N LEU A 9 49.62 48.74 15.56
CA LEU A 9 48.20 48.38 15.48
C LEU A 9 47.49 48.16 16.83
N LEU A 10 46.29 48.75 16.96
CA LEU A 10 45.36 48.53 18.07
C LEU A 10 44.58 47.22 17.91
N ASN A 11 44.84 46.24 18.78
CA ASN A 11 44.14 44.95 18.79
C ASN A 11 42.76 45.05 19.49
N LYS A 12 41.71 45.45 18.74
CA LYS A 12 40.32 45.42 19.20
C LYS A 12 39.62 44.11 18.80
N ARG A 13 39.40 43.21 19.76
CA ARG A 13 38.55 42.01 19.59
C ARG A 13 37.13 42.41 19.16
N ARG A 14 36.71 42.02 17.95
CA ARG A 14 35.32 42.17 17.50
C ARG A 14 34.48 41.00 17.99
N LEU A 15 33.49 41.27 18.83
CA LEU A 15 32.33 40.38 18.99
C LEU A 15 31.54 40.38 17.68
N ARG A 16 31.13 39.20 17.20
CA ARG A 16 30.23 39.06 16.04
C ARG A 16 28.78 39.07 16.54
N PRO A 17 27.85 39.82 15.92
CA PRO A 17 26.43 39.65 16.20
C PRO A 17 25.97 38.28 15.69
N ILE A 18 25.23 37.54 16.54
CA ILE A 18 24.55 36.33 16.11
C ILE A 18 23.24 36.76 15.45
N LEU A 19 23.16 36.58 14.13
CA LEU A 19 21.93 36.87 13.38
C LEU A 19 20.93 35.74 13.64
N THR A 20 20.03 35.94 14.60
CA THR A 20 18.98 34.97 14.92
C THR A 20 17.97 34.93 13.78
N TYR A 21 18.01 33.85 12.99
CA TYR A 21 16.96 33.53 12.03
C TYR A 21 15.66 33.24 12.80
N VAL A 22 14.68 34.15 12.69
CA VAL A 22 13.30 33.86 13.07
C VAL A 22 12.75 32.91 12.00
N LEU A 23 12.81 31.62 12.27
CA LEU A 23 12.15 30.61 11.43
C LEU A 23 10.64 30.79 11.59
N VAL A 24 10.02 31.47 10.63
CA VAL A 24 8.55 31.51 10.54
C VAL A 24 8.09 30.10 10.15
N LEU A 25 7.78 29.28 11.14
CA LEU A 25 7.00 28.07 10.90
C LEU A 25 5.67 28.51 10.30
N GLY A 26 5.45 28.16 9.02
CA GLY A 26 4.13 28.23 8.43
C GLY A 26 3.21 27.29 9.20
N LEU A 27 2.35 27.87 10.04
CA LEU A 27 1.27 27.16 10.72
C LEU A 27 0.25 26.72 9.67
N LEU A 28 0.51 25.58 9.02
CA LEU A 28 -0.54 24.83 8.34
C LEU A 28 -1.64 24.57 9.37
N PRO A 29 -2.91 24.91 9.05
CA PRO A 29 -3.99 24.79 10.02
C PRO A 29 -4.15 23.32 10.39
N SER A 30 -3.76 22.99 11.62
CA SER A 30 -3.90 21.66 12.20
C SER A 30 -5.36 21.42 12.56
N HIS A 31 -6.23 21.41 11.55
CA HIS A 31 -7.58 20.93 11.66
C HIS A 31 -7.51 19.44 12.01
N LEU A 32 -7.73 19.16 13.29
CA LEU A 32 -7.87 17.84 13.84
C LEU A 32 -9.01 17.11 13.13
N ILE A 33 -8.68 16.30 12.12
CA ILE A 33 -9.54 15.20 11.69
C ILE A 33 -9.59 14.25 12.89
N ALA A 34 -10.66 14.34 13.66
CA ALA A 34 -10.83 13.63 14.92
C ALA A 34 -10.97 12.12 14.64
N GLY A 35 -9.83 11.41 14.71
CA GLY A 35 -9.78 9.98 14.42
C GLY A 35 -9.88 9.66 12.92
N SER A 36 -8.90 10.09 12.13
CA SER A 36 -8.73 9.59 10.76
C SER A 36 -8.64 8.05 10.77
N SER A 37 -9.70 7.37 10.33
CA SER A 37 -9.70 5.92 10.24
C SER A 37 -8.73 5.47 9.14
N LEU A 38 -8.24 4.23 9.22
CA LEU A 38 -7.29 3.67 8.25
C LEU A 38 -7.80 3.71 6.79
N GLY A 39 -9.12 3.87 6.58
CA GLY A 39 -9.75 3.92 5.26
C GLY A 39 -10.08 5.34 4.78
N VAL A 40 -9.90 6.38 5.59
CA VAL A 40 -10.11 7.79 5.20
C VAL A 40 -8.74 8.43 4.94
N ASN A 41 -8.38 8.59 3.66
CA ASN A 41 -7.05 9.10 3.29
C ASN A 41 -7.10 9.89 1.96
N ILE A 42 -6.00 10.59 1.65
CA ILE A 42 -5.86 11.44 0.48
C ILE A 42 -5.89 10.62 -0.82
N LEU A 43 -6.56 11.18 -1.84
CA LEU A 43 -6.51 10.77 -3.24
C LEU A 43 -5.31 11.45 -3.93
N LEU A 44 -4.27 10.67 -4.19
CA LEU A 44 -3.09 11.11 -4.90
C LEU A 44 -3.38 11.14 -6.42
N ASP A 45 -3.00 12.23 -7.08
CA ASP A 45 -2.96 12.28 -8.55
C ASP A 45 -1.61 11.73 -9.03
N ARG A 46 -1.66 10.84 -10.02
CA ARG A 46 -0.49 10.21 -10.63
C ARG A 46 0.25 11.14 -11.61
N THR A 47 -0.41 12.20 -12.09
CA THR A 47 0.04 12.97 -13.26
C THR A 47 0.73 14.30 -12.94
N SER A 48 0.46 14.95 -11.81
CA SER A 48 0.81 16.35 -11.52
C SER A 48 2.29 16.67 -11.25
N GLY A 49 3.23 15.82 -11.66
CA GLY A 49 4.68 16.04 -11.52
C GLY A 49 5.22 15.87 -10.10
N ASN A 50 4.44 16.26 -9.09
CA ASN A 50 4.57 15.85 -7.69
C ASN A 50 4.16 14.36 -7.54
N GLY A 51 4.81 13.47 -8.28
CA GLY A 51 4.72 12.03 -8.10
C GLY A 51 5.43 11.62 -6.80
N GLU A 52 4.86 12.00 -5.65
CA GLU A 52 5.44 11.86 -4.32
C GLU A 52 5.51 10.41 -3.84
N LYS A 53 6.37 9.64 -4.51
CA LYS A 53 7.10 8.49 -3.96
C LYS A 53 6.21 7.48 -3.20
N LEU A 54 5.06 7.12 -3.79
CA LEU A 54 4.24 5.91 -3.55
C LEU A 54 4.58 5.26 -2.19
N ILE A 55 4.01 5.76 -1.09
CA ILE A 55 4.64 5.62 0.24
C ILE A 55 4.30 4.26 0.87
N TYR A 56 4.83 3.19 0.27
CA TYR A 56 5.01 1.87 0.90
C TYR A 56 6.24 1.83 1.83
N GLY A 57 7.15 2.81 1.70
CA GLY A 57 8.27 3.03 2.62
C GLY A 57 9.31 1.91 2.54
N SER A 58 9.50 1.18 3.63
CA SER A 58 10.39 0.01 3.70
C SER A 58 9.69 -1.33 3.45
N ALA A 59 8.44 -1.32 2.96
CA ALA A 59 7.74 -2.55 2.59
C ALA A 59 8.28 -3.12 1.27
N ARG A 60 8.26 -4.44 1.12
CA ARG A 60 8.57 -5.13 -0.14
C ARG A 60 7.42 -4.92 -1.13
N PRO A 61 7.66 -4.31 -2.31
CA PRO A 61 6.64 -4.23 -3.35
C PRO A 61 6.37 -5.62 -3.92
N LEU A 62 5.09 -5.94 -4.14
CA LEU A 62 4.59 -7.17 -4.76
C LEU A 62 3.65 -6.82 -5.94
N PHE A 63 4.06 -5.83 -6.74
CA PHE A 63 3.21 -5.17 -7.73
C PHE A 63 3.13 -5.91 -9.06
N SER A 64 4.17 -6.65 -9.43
CA SER A 64 4.22 -7.46 -10.66
C SER A 64 4.21 -8.96 -10.36
N GLN A 65 3.94 -9.76 -11.39
CA GLN A 65 4.12 -11.22 -11.37
C GLN A 65 5.52 -11.60 -10.85
N ASN A 66 6.58 -10.94 -11.34
CA ASN A 66 7.96 -11.25 -10.97
C ASN A 66 8.24 -11.00 -9.47
N ASP A 67 7.70 -9.91 -8.90
CA ASP A 67 7.87 -9.59 -7.48
C ASP A 67 7.18 -10.65 -6.60
N GLN A 68 5.98 -11.07 -7.00
CA GLN A 68 5.16 -12.07 -6.32
C GLN A 68 5.79 -13.46 -6.41
N GLU A 69 6.25 -13.89 -7.59
CA GLU A 69 6.93 -15.17 -7.77
C GLU A 69 8.26 -15.24 -7.01
N ALA A 70 9.05 -14.15 -7.00
CA ALA A 70 10.26 -14.07 -6.22
C ALA A 70 9.99 -14.16 -4.71
N PHE A 71 8.96 -13.46 -4.20
CA PHE A 71 8.56 -13.52 -2.80
C PHE A 71 8.03 -14.91 -2.39
N MET A 72 7.20 -15.53 -3.24
CA MET A 72 6.69 -16.88 -3.00
C MET A 72 7.81 -17.92 -3.02
N THR A 73 8.77 -17.80 -3.94
CA THR A 73 9.96 -18.67 -3.99
C THR A 73 10.83 -18.54 -2.74
N GLU A 74 10.99 -17.32 -2.21
CA GLU A 74 11.75 -17.08 -0.98
C GLU A 74 11.01 -17.55 0.29
N LEU A 75 9.67 -17.54 0.29
CA LEU A 75 8.83 -17.94 1.43
C LEU A 75 8.50 -19.44 1.47
N GLU A 76 8.34 -20.08 0.31
CA GLU A 76 7.78 -21.44 0.17
C GLU A 76 8.62 -22.37 -0.73
N GLN A 77 9.77 -21.91 -1.24
CA GLN A 77 10.79 -22.66 -2.01
C GLN A 77 10.35 -23.16 -3.39
N THR A 78 9.25 -23.89 -3.49
CA THR A 78 8.72 -24.46 -4.74
C THR A 78 7.20 -24.32 -4.83
N PRO A 79 6.65 -24.07 -6.04
CA PRO A 79 5.20 -24.01 -6.24
C PRO A 79 4.51 -25.34 -5.90
N PRO A 80 3.19 -25.33 -5.65
CA PRO A 80 2.41 -26.57 -5.53
C PRO A 80 2.41 -27.34 -6.85
N ASP A 81 2.49 -28.67 -6.75
CA ASP A 81 1.98 -29.54 -7.81
C ASP A 81 0.46 -29.53 -7.69
N TRP A 82 -0.20 -28.76 -8.55
CA TRP A 82 -1.64 -28.54 -8.47
C TRP A 82 -2.47 -29.77 -8.87
N ASP A 83 -1.95 -30.60 -9.79
CA ASP A 83 -2.62 -31.82 -10.22
C ASP A 83 -2.64 -32.86 -9.08
N MET A 84 -1.54 -32.99 -8.32
CA MET A 84 -1.48 -33.87 -7.14
C MET A 84 -2.39 -33.43 -5.97
N LEU A 85 -2.89 -32.19 -5.97
CA LEU A 85 -3.75 -31.63 -4.92
C LEU A 85 -5.25 -31.79 -5.20
N HIS A 86 -5.65 -32.28 -6.37
CA HIS A 86 -7.01 -32.74 -6.60
C HIS A 86 -7.31 -34.02 -5.80
N ASP A 87 -8.48 -34.09 -5.15
CA ASP A 87 -8.92 -35.31 -4.45
C ASP A 87 -9.27 -36.42 -5.46
N HIS A 88 -8.90 -37.65 -5.13
CA HIS A 88 -9.14 -38.82 -5.98
C HIS A 88 -10.53 -39.43 -5.75
N PRO A 89 -11.09 -40.22 -6.69
CA PRO A 89 -12.35 -40.91 -6.49
C PRO A 89 -12.34 -41.82 -5.24
N GLY A 90 -13.18 -41.50 -4.26
CA GLY A 90 -13.27 -42.21 -2.98
C GLY A 90 -12.53 -41.55 -1.81
N GLU A 91 -11.81 -40.44 -2.03
CA GLU A 91 -11.26 -39.60 -0.96
C GLU A 91 -12.31 -38.59 -0.44
N GLU A 92 -12.09 -38.04 0.75
CA GLU A 92 -12.89 -36.95 1.32
C GLU A 92 -12.56 -35.63 0.59
N GLN A 93 -13.60 -34.90 0.15
CA GLN A 93 -13.41 -33.67 -0.64
C GLN A 93 -12.67 -32.59 0.15
N GLY A 94 -11.65 -32.00 -0.48
CA GLY A 94 -10.75 -31.00 0.09
C GLY A 94 -9.70 -31.56 1.06
N HIS A 95 -9.69 -32.86 1.37
CA HIS A 95 -8.81 -33.41 2.40
C HIS A 95 -7.33 -33.28 2.04
N ARG A 96 -6.96 -33.50 0.77
CA ARG A 96 -5.57 -33.32 0.30
C ARG A 96 -5.12 -31.88 0.44
N LEU A 97 -5.93 -30.96 -0.07
CA LEU A 97 -5.67 -29.54 -0.06
C LEU A 97 -5.60 -29.00 1.37
N PHE A 98 -6.46 -29.47 2.27
CA PHE A 98 -6.40 -29.14 3.70
C PHE A 98 -5.10 -29.62 4.34
N GLN A 99 -4.70 -30.89 4.15
CA GLN A 99 -3.41 -31.39 4.65
C GLN A 99 -2.23 -30.59 4.09
N PHE A 100 -2.25 -30.24 2.80
CA PHE A 100 -1.21 -29.44 2.16
C PHE A 100 -1.09 -28.06 2.81
N ASN A 101 -2.20 -27.33 2.97
CA ASN A 101 -2.25 -26.05 3.68
C ASN A 101 -1.64 -26.17 5.08
N ARG A 102 -2.12 -27.11 5.91
CA ARG A 102 -1.62 -27.30 7.28
C ARG A 102 -0.16 -27.73 7.36
N ASN A 103 0.39 -28.34 6.32
CA ASN A 103 1.82 -28.69 6.23
C ASN A 103 2.67 -27.52 5.74
N ARG A 104 2.13 -26.65 4.87
CA ARG A 104 2.75 -25.38 4.46
C ARG A 104 2.81 -24.37 5.61
N ASP A 105 1.72 -24.23 6.39
CA ASP A 105 1.67 -23.37 7.58
C ASP A 105 2.79 -23.71 8.58
N LYS A 106 2.93 -25.01 8.91
CA LYS A 106 3.98 -25.50 9.82
C LYS A 106 5.39 -25.21 9.33
N LYS A 107 5.63 -25.25 8.01
CA LYS A 107 6.94 -24.93 7.41
C LYS A 107 7.25 -23.43 7.44
N ARG A 108 6.22 -22.58 7.29
CA ARG A 108 6.34 -21.11 7.37
C ARG A 108 6.52 -20.59 8.80
N ALA A 109 6.17 -21.36 9.83
CA ALA A 109 6.19 -20.90 11.22
C ALA A 109 7.57 -20.32 11.63
N GLY A 110 7.59 -19.04 11.99
CA GLY A 110 8.82 -18.31 12.35
C GLY A 110 9.65 -17.79 11.18
N HIS A 111 9.23 -17.97 9.92
CA HIS A 111 9.99 -17.50 8.76
C HIS A 111 10.12 -15.96 8.75
N PRO A 112 11.32 -15.37 8.53
CA PRO A 112 11.53 -13.92 8.68
C PRO A 112 10.60 -13.04 7.82
N LEU A 113 10.24 -13.51 6.62
CA LEU A 113 9.34 -12.79 5.71
C LEU A 113 7.93 -12.56 6.28
N LEU A 114 7.48 -13.35 7.27
CA LEU A 114 6.20 -13.11 7.94
C LEU A 114 6.18 -11.79 8.73
N GLN A 115 7.35 -11.28 9.12
CA GLN A 115 7.50 -10.00 9.83
C GLN A 115 7.80 -8.83 8.88
N GLN A 116 8.17 -9.10 7.62
CA GLN A 116 8.43 -8.08 6.62
C GLN A 116 7.11 -7.40 6.22
N ARG A 117 7.10 -6.06 6.12
CA ARG A 117 5.96 -5.37 5.50
C ARG A 117 5.95 -5.66 4.00
N VAL A 118 4.78 -5.93 3.45
CA VAL A 118 4.54 -6.12 2.02
C VAL A 118 3.56 -5.07 1.51
N ALA A 119 3.70 -4.69 0.24
CA ALA A 119 2.89 -3.69 -0.42
C ALA A 119 2.36 -4.22 -1.75
N PHE A 120 1.05 -4.09 -1.99
CA PHE A 120 0.37 -4.65 -3.15
C PHE A 120 -0.82 -3.78 -3.55
N TYR A 121 -1.37 -4.00 -4.73
CA TYR A 121 -2.49 -3.22 -5.25
C TYR A 121 -3.81 -3.98 -5.18
N TRP A 122 -4.87 -3.25 -4.86
CA TRP A 122 -6.27 -3.60 -5.12
C TRP A 122 -6.86 -2.56 -6.09
N SER A 123 -7.92 -2.94 -6.81
CA SER A 123 -8.68 -1.99 -7.62
C SER A 123 -9.65 -1.22 -6.73
N GLY A 124 -9.97 0.01 -7.13
CA GLY A 124 -10.99 0.82 -6.50
C GLY A 124 -11.73 1.63 -7.54
N ILE A 125 -12.96 2.02 -7.23
CA ILE A 125 -13.78 2.89 -8.08
C ILE A 125 -14.41 3.95 -7.18
N LEU A 126 -14.30 5.22 -7.57
CA LEU A 126 -14.96 6.31 -6.86
C LEU A 126 -16.48 6.23 -7.05
N ARG A 127 -17.20 6.41 -5.95
CA ARG A 127 -18.66 6.45 -5.86
C ARG A 127 -19.07 7.79 -5.23
N GLN A 128 -20.23 7.84 -4.56
CA GLN A 128 -20.80 9.04 -3.96
C GLN A 128 -19.79 9.88 -3.15
N TYR A 129 -19.82 11.20 -3.35
CA TYR A 129 -19.14 12.19 -2.51
C TYR A 129 -19.81 12.33 -1.13
N VAL A 130 -19.00 12.41 -0.08
CA VAL A 130 -19.42 12.49 1.32
C VAL A 130 -19.07 13.87 1.86
N ASP A 131 -20.08 14.71 2.06
CA ASP A 131 -19.89 16.11 2.45
C ASP A 131 -19.29 16.27 3.86
N GLU A 132 -19.48 15.29 4.74
CA GLU A 132 -18.94 15.28 6.10
C GLU A 132 -17.42 15.03 6.12
N LEU A 133 -16.91 14.28 5.13
CA LEU A 133 -15.51 13.88 5.01
C LEU A 133 -14.76 14.58 3.87
N LYS A 134 -15.48 15.35 3.03
CA LYS A 134 -14.99 16.04 1.82
C LYS A 134 -14.21 15.13 0.87
N GLY A 135 -14.69 13.90 0.69
CA GLY A 135 -14.08 12.89 -0.17
C GLY A 135 -15.09 11.90 -0.74
N PHE A 136 -14.65 11.05 -1.66
CA PHE A 136 -15.48 10.07 -2.36
C PHE A 136 -15.41 8.70 -1.71
N ARG A 137 -16.55 8.02 -1.53
CA ARG A 137 -16.58 6.60 -1.15
C ARG A 137 -15.91 5.76 -2.24
N VAL A 138 -15.11 4.77 -1.84
CA VAL A 138 -14.40 3.88 -2.76
C VAL A 138 -14.99 2.48 -2.67
N ALA A 139 -15.56 1.98 -3.76
CA ALA A 139 -15.86 0.55 -3.91
C ALA A 139 -14.56 -0.18 -4.26
N ILE A 140 -14.24 -1.27 -3.56
CA ILE A 140 -12.91 -1.91 -3.65
C ILE A 140 -12.99 -3.34 -4.20
N GLY A 141 -11.96 -3.77 -4.96
CA GLY A 141 -11.91 -5.09 -5.59
C GLY A 141 -10.51 -5.73 -5.59
N PRO A 142 -10.42 -7.06 -5.60
CA PRO A 142 -9.14 -7.75 -5.70
C PRO A 142 -8.55 -7.60 -7.09
N ILE A 143 -7.24 -7.35 -7.16
CA ILE A 143 -6.46 -7.61 -8.37
C ILE A 143 -5.98 -9.07 -8.32
N HIS A 144 -6.08 -9.76 -9.46
CA HIS A 144 -5.57 -11.11 -9.65
C HIS A 144 -4.28 -11.04 -10.47
N THR A 145 -3.32 -11.91 -10.16
CA THR A 145 -2.07 -12.04 -10.94
C THR A 145 -1.85 -13.51 -11.26
N GLN A 146 -1.78 -13.86 -12.54
CA GLN A 146 -1.39 -15.22 -12.94
C GLN A 146 0.11 -15.37 -12.75
N THR A 147 0.53 -16.50 -12.16
CA THR A 147 1.92 -16.81 -11.85
C THR A 147 2.22 -18.30 -12.12
N SER A 148 3.49 -18.70 -12.07
CA SER A 148 3.90 -20.12 -11.99
C SER A 148 3.37 -20.84 -10.73
N TRP A 149 2.93 -20.09 -9.71
CA TRP A 149 2.32 -20.61 -8.48
C TRP A 149 0.80 -20.77 -8.57
N GLY A 150 0.17 -20.38 -9.69
CA GLY A 150 -1.29 -20.27 -9.85
C GLY A 150 -1.78 -18.82 -9.89
N ILE A 151 -3.06 -18.58 -9.63
CA ILE A 151 -3.57 -17.21 -9.45
C ILE A 151 -3.19 -16.71 -8.05
N VAL A 152 -2.37 -15.67 -7.96
CA VAL A 152 -2.19 -14.92 -6.72
C VAL A 152 -3.35 -13.93 -6.56
N ARG A 153 -4.02 -13.97 -5.40
CA ARG A 153 -5.09 -13.05 -5.01
C ARG A 153 -4.94 -12.70 -3.53
N PHE A 154 -4.39 -11.52 -3.24
CA PHE A 154 -4.23 -11.03 -1.87
C PHE A 154 -5.57 -10.92 -1.13
N LYS A 155 -5.57 -11.34 0.14
CA LYS A 155 -6.68 -11.27 1.09
C LYS A 155 -6.34 -10.25 2.18
N PRO A 156 -6.66 -8.97 2.01
CA PRO A 156 -6.42 -7.98 3.04
C PRO A 156 -7.37 -8.22 4.22
N VAL A 157 -6.83 -8.29 5.44
CA VAL A 157 -7.60 -8.37 6.69
C VAL A 157 -7.44 -7.09 7.50
N ASN A 158 -8.45 -6.78 8.31
CA ASN A 158 -8.62 -5.51 9.01
C ASN A 158 -8.79 -4.29 8.07
N ILE A 159 -9.34 -4.49 6.87
CA ILE A 159 -9.84 -3.38 6.04
C ILE A 159 -11.02 -2.70 6.76
N PRO A 160 -11.03 -1.36 6.88
CA PRO A 160 -12.15 -0.62 7.43
C PRO A 160 -13.43 -0.75 6.59
N SER A 161 -14.59 -0.68 7.25
CA SER A 161 -15.91 -0.68 6.58
C SER A 161 -16.20 0.61 5.81
N GLU A 162 -15.52 1.70 6.13
CA GLU A 162 -15.60 2.97 5.41
C GLU A 162 -14.26 3.28 4.74
N MET A 163 -14.32 3.40 3.41
CA MET A 163 -13.18 3.64 2.52
C MET A 163 -13.49 4.92 1.73
N VAL A 164 -12.76 6.00 2.00
CA VAL A 164 -13.01 7.35 1.46
C VAL A 164 -11.72 8.01 1.00
N ALA A 165 -11.70 8.42 -0.26
CA ALA A 165 -10.58 9.10 -0.90
C ALA A 165 -10.84 10.62 -0.96
N ILE A 166 -10.02 11.41 -0.25
CA ILE A 166 -10.14 12.87 -0.12
C ILE A 166 -9.27 13.56 -1.18
N PRO A 167 -9.84 14.31 -2.14
CA PRO A 167 -9.06 15.08 -3.12
C PRO A 167 -8.03 16.01 -2.47
N THR A 168 -6.83 16.11 -3.06
CA THR A 168 -5.76 17.00 -2.59
C THR A 168 -6.09 18.49 -2.71
N HIS A 169 -6.98 18.86 -3.64
CA HIS A 169 -7.32 20.24 -3.97
C HIS A 169 -8.77 20.34 -4.49
N LYS A 170 -9.35 21.54 -4.47
CA LYS A 170 -10.79 21.74 -4.71
C LYS A 170 -11.17 21.44 -6.16
N GLU A 171 -10.32 21.82 -7.09
CA GLU A 171 -10.52 21.69 -8.53
C GLU A 171 -10.64 20.20 -8.94
N MET A 172 -9.83 19.34 -8.34
CA MET A 172 -9.96 17.88 -8.42
C MET A 172 -11.27 17.38 -7.81
N SER A 173 -11.69 17.92 -6.67
CA SER A 173 -12.99 17.57 -6.07
C SER A 173 -14.17 17.97 -6.96
N ASP A 174 -14.08 19.10 -7.65
CA ASP A 174 -15.12 19.60 -8.56
C ASP A 174 -15.20 18.77 -9.85
N ASP A 175 -14.06 18.50 -10.51
CA ASP A 175 -13.98 17.63 -11.71
C ASP A 175 -14.55 16.23 -11.46
N LEU A 176 -14.13 15.60 -10.36
CA LEU A 176 -14.56 14.24 -10.02
C LEU A 176 -16.06 14.19 -9.70
N GLN A 177 -16.63 15.22 -9.04
CA GLN A 177 -18.07 15.35 -8.85
C GLN A 177 -18.83 15.56 -10.18
N GLU A 178 -18.32 16.40 -11.08
CA GLU A 178 -18.95 16.65 -12.37
C GLU A 178 -18.94 15.37 -13.25
N ARG A 179 -17.83 14.63 -13.27
CA ARG A 179 -17.69 13.35 -13.99
C ARG A 179 -18.61 12.27 -13.44
N LEU A 180 -18.70 12.12 -12.13
CA LEU A 180 -19.65 11.19 -11.50
C LEU A 180 -21.11 11.58 -11.77
N THR A 181 -21.42 12.88 -11.80
CA THR A 181 -22.76 13.40 -12.16
C THR A 181 -23.11 13.10 -13.62
N LYS A 182 -22.12 13.07 -14.52
CA LYS A 182 -22.24 12.61 -15.91
C LYS A 182 -22.28 11.08 -16.06
N GLY A 183 -22.27 10.32 -14.97
CA GLY A 183 -22.28 8.86 -14.98
C GLY A 183 -20.96 8.21 -15.41
N SER A 184 -19.84 8.95 -15.39
CA SER A 184 -18.52 8.35 -15.64
C SER A 184 -18.11 7.45 -14.48
N GLU A 185 -17.68 6.22 -14.79
CA GLU A 185 -16.89 5.43 -13.85
C GLU A 185 -15.49 6.05 -13.70
N ILE A 186 -14.94 6.06 -12.49
CA ILE A 186 -13.62 6.65 -12.20
C ILE A 186 -12.80 5.66 -11.38
N ASP A 187 -11.88 4.98 -12.06
CA ASP A 187 -10.96 4.02 -11.46
C ASP A 187 -9.89 4.70 -10.60
N VAL A 188 -9.55 4.03 -9.50
CA VAL A 188 -8.40 4.34 -8.64
C VAL A 188 -7.63 3.07 -8.34
N VAL A 189 -6.31 3.17 -8.20
CA VAL A 189 -5.50 2.11 -7.59
C VAL A 189 -5.48 2.31 -6.09
N ILE A 190 -5.68 1.24 -5.33
CA ILE A 190 -5.56 1.22 -3.88
C ILE A 190 -4.23 0.56 -3.54
N LEU A 191 -3.26 1.34 -3.06
CA LEU A 191 -2.05 0.78 -2.46
C LEU A 191 -2.39 0.30 -1.04
N LEU A 192 -2.30 -1.01 -0.83
CA LEU A 192 -2.42 -1.65 0.47
C LEU A 192 -1.04 -2.02 0.98
N THR A 193 -0.75 -1.72 2.25
CA THR A 193 0.49 -2.12 2.92
C THR A 193 0.16 -2.80 4.24
N GLY A 194 0.91 -3.84 4.60
CA GLY A 194 0.69 -4.59 5.83
C GLY A 194 1.74 -5.68 6.04
N ARG A 195 1.45 -6.67 6.88
CA ARG A 195 2.27 -7.90 7.06
C ARG A 195 1.42 -9.14 6.86
N LEU A 196 2.03 -10.25 6.46
CA LEU A 196 1.33 -11.54 6.42
C LEU A 196 0.79 -11.89 7.81
N VAL A 197 -0.41 -12.47 7.89
CA VAL A 197 -0.95 -13.02 9.14
C VAL A 197 -0.11 -14.25 9.51
N PRO A 198 0.67 -14.28 10.61
CA PRO A 198 1.70 -15.31 10.79
C PRO A 198 1.15 -16.74 10.67
N ASP A 199 0.06 -17.02 11.39
CA ASP A 199 -0.54 -18.35 11.54
C ASP A 199 -1.45 -18.79 10.38
N GLU A 200 -1.74 -17.89 9.42
CA GLU A 200 -2.66 -18.10 8.27
C GLU A 200 -2.11 -17.39 7.01
N SER A 201 -0.77 -17.33 6.88
CA SER A 201 -0.09 -16.37 6.01
C SER A 201 -0.34 -16.56 4.51
N LEU A 202 -0.63 -17.79 4.08
CA LEU A 202 -1.04 -18.17 2.74
C LEU A 202 -2.11 -19.27 2.86
N MET A 203 -3.21 -19.15 2.10
CA MET A 203 -4.10 -20.29 1.83
C MET A 203 -4.00 -20.70 0.36
N TYR A 204 -3.92 -22.00 0.12
CA TYR A 204 -3.99 -22.62 -1.20
C TYR A 204 -5.41 -23.10 -1.47
N ALA A 205 -5.96 -22.74 -2.61
CA ALA A 205 -7.32 -23.05 -3.05
C ALA A 205 -7.35 -23.42 -4.54
N PHE A 206 -8.50 -23.89 -5.05
CA PHE A 206 -8.79 -23.96 -6.48
C PHE A 206 -9.78 -22.85 -6.87
N SER A 207 -9.73 -22.38 -8.11
CA SER A 207 -10.67 -21.36 -8.61
C SER A 207 -12.08 -21.93 -8.78
N HIS A 208 -13.09 -21.12 -8.44
CA HIS A 208 -14.50 -21.46 -8.70
C HIS A 208 -14.89 -21.31 -10.18
N GLU A 209 -14.11 -20.57 -10.96
CA GLU A 209 -14.34 -20.36 -12.40
C GLU A 209 -13.71 -21.46 -13.26
N ASN A 210 -12.60 -22.04 -12.79
CA ASN A 210 -11.93 -23.19 -13.39
C ASN A 210 -11.32 -24.04 -12.27
N SER A 211 -11.92 -25.20 -11.99
CA SER A 211 -11.51 -26.06 -10.88
C SER A 211 -10.06 -26.54 -10.97
N HIS A 212 -9.48 -26.63 -12.17
CA HIS A 212 -8.08 -27.04 -12.37
C HIS A 212 -7.07 -25.90 -12.16
N GLN A 213 -7.53 -24.66 -11.96
CA GLN A 213 -6.67 -23.50 -11.78
C GLN A 213 -6.44 -23.24 -10.29
N GLY A 214 -5.26 -23.62 -9.81
CA GLY A 214 -4.82 -23.33 -8.45
C GLY A 214 -4.74 -21.84 -8.13
N MET A 215 -5.00 -21.50 -6.87
CA MET A 215 -4.98 -20.15 -6.32
C MET A 215 -4.12 -20.08 -5.05
N VAL A 216 -3.28 -19.05 -4.96
CA VAL A 216 -2.56 -18.67 -3.74
C VAL A 216 -3.21 -17.41 -3.18
N LEU A 217 -3.55 -17.44 -1.89
CA LEU A 217 -4.28 -16.39 -1.20
C LEU A 217 -3.44 -15.87 -0.02
N PRO A 218 -2.56 -14.88 -0.22
CA PRO A 218 -1.80 -14.28 0.89
C PRO A 218 -2.69 -13.42 1.77
N PHE A 219 -2.81 -13.77 3.05
CA PHE A 219 -3.57 -12.98 4.03
C PHE A 219 -2.67 -11.91 4.63
N VAL A 220 -2.99 -10.64 4.38
CA VAL A 220 -2.19 -9.49 4.82
C VAL A 220 -2.99 -8.65 5.80
N ARG A 221 -2.52 -8.52 7.05
CA ARG A 221 -3.06 -7.57 8.02
C ARG A 221 -2.59 -6.18 7.65
N ILE A 222 -3.53 -5.33 7.22
CA ILE A 222 -3.25 -4.01 6.68
C ILE A 222 -2.90 -3.02 7.80
N ASP A 223 -1.86 -2.22 7.56
CA ASP A 223 -1.39 -1.14 8.44
C ASP A 223 -1.30 0.24 7.73
N ASN A 224 -1.49 0.30 6.41
CA ASN A 224 -1.61 1.55 5.63
C ASN A 224 -2.41 1.33 4.33
N ILE A 225 -3.21 2.34 3.94
CA ILE A 225 -4.04 2.39 2.72
C ILE A 225 -3.82 3.75 2.06
N GLN A 226 -3.55 3.79 0.75
CA GLN A 226 -3.45 5.02 -0.05
C GLN A 226 -4.26 4.89 -1.35
N TYR A 227 -4.92 5.96 -1.78
CA TYR A 227 -5.73 6.01 -3.00
C TYR A 227 -4.99 6.80 -4.09
N ILE A 228 -5.02 6.30 -5.33
CA ILE A 228 -4.28 6.88 -6.46
C ILE A 228 -5.20 6.95 -7.67
N LEU A 229 -5.43 8.14 -8.21
CA LEU A 229 -6.17 8.34 -9.46
C LEU A 229 -5.34 7.83 -10.64
N GLN A 230 -5.99 7.13 -11.60
CA GLN A 230 -5.32 6.50 -12.73
C GLN A 230 -4.97 7.46 -13.88
#